data_AF-A0A1A2KTA6-F1
#
_entry.id   AF-A0A1A2KTA6-F1
#
_cell.length_a   1.000
_cell.length_b   1.000
_cell.length_c   1.000
_cell.angle_alpha   90.00
_cell.angle_beta   90.00
_cell.angle_gamma   90.00
#
_symmetry.space_group_name_H-M   'P 1'
#
loop_
_entity.id
_entity.type
_entity.pdbx_description
1 polymer ?
#
loop_
_entity_poly.entity_id
_entity_poly.type
_entity_poly.pdbx_seq_one_letter_code
_entity_poly.pdbx_strand_id
1 'polypeptide(L)'
;MNETSPRATLADLLRQAIDDRTGAPLRDIQALVEAEEAARPRGMSLNRSTASQILRGAYRGTPSPATVRAIGWLAGVTEEEAFAAAGQPAPGRPLADELPAATDTLNDRERTVVIDVVRALLAQRHNTDAWKATTAEALGQIVSDLATIQQTLDDAASRNDATEIISAATTEMTHVIARTRRLAEQCATEDPLSRF
;
A
#
# COMPACT_ATOMS: atom_id res chain seq x y z
N MET A 1 -22.04 21.24 2.25
CA MET A 1 -22.16 19.79 2.55
C MET A 1 -21.69 19.06 1.29
N ASN A 2 -20.42 18.67 1.23
CA ASN A 2 -19.92 17.84 0.15
C ASN A 2 -20.11 16.38 0.58
N GLU A 3 -21.18 15.76 0.14
CA GLU A 3 -21.34 14.32 0.22
C GLU A 3 -20.37 13.70 -0.79
N THR A 4 -19.18 13.34 -0.33
CA THR A 4 -18.27 12.48 -1.10
C THR A 4 -18.97 11.13 -1.21
N SER A 5 -19.57 10.83 -2.37
CA SER A 5 -20.08 9.48 -2.64
C SER A 5 -18.99 8.46 -2.27
N PRO A 6 -19.32 7.38 -1.54
CA PRO A 6 -18.31 6.42 -1.12
C PRO A 6 -17.65 5.85 -2.38
N ARG A 7 -16.38 6.19 -2.61
CA ARG A 7 -15.60 5.60 -3.71
C ARG A 7 -15.56 4.09 -3.45
N ALA A 8 -15.92 3.31 -4.47
CA ALA A 8 -15.83 1.86 -4.40
C ALA A 8 -14.43 1.46 -3.97
N THR A 9 -14.33 0.55 -3.00
CA THR A 9 -13.05 -0.02 -2.56
C THR A 9 -12.63 -1.13 -3.51
N LEU A 10 -11.35 -1.50 -3.48
CA LEU A 10 -10.85 -2.64 -4.25
C LEU A 10 -11.59 -3.96 -3.92
N ALA A 11 -12.08 -4.09 -2.69
CA ALA A 11 -12.90 -5.23 -2.28
C ALA A 11 -14.31 -5.19 -2.88
N ASP A 12 -14.89 -4.01 -3.08
CA ASP A 12 -16.18 -3.83 -3.75
C ASP A 12 -16.06 -4.20 -5.23
N LEU A 13 -15.00 -3.74 -5.91
CA LEU A 13 -14.71 -4.11 -7.30
C LEU A 13 -14.53 -5.62 -7.48
N LEU A 14 -13.81 -6.27 -6.56
CA LEU A 14 -13.60 -7.71 -6.62
C LEU A 14 -14.90 -8.50 -6.39
N ARG A 15 -15.79 -8.02 -5.49
CA ARG A 15 -17.12 -8.63 -5.31
C ARG A 15 -17.96 -8.47 -6.57
N GLN A 16 -18.02 -7.25 -7.12
CA GLN A 16 -18.72 -6.97 -8.37
C GLN A 16 -18.22 -7.86 -9.51
N ALA A 17 -16.91 -8.08 -9.63
CA ALA A 17 -16.34 -8.94 -10.66
C ALA A 17 -16.80 -10.41 -10.58
N ILE A 18 -16.92 -10.93 -9.35
CA ILE A 18 -17.40 -12.30 -9.09
C ILE A 18 -18.88 -12.40 -9.41
N ASP A 19 -19.67 -11.38 -9.05
CA ASP A 19 -21.13 -11.38 -9.17
C ASP A 19 -21.61 -11.10 -10.60
N ASP A 20 -21.02 -10.13 -11.30
CA ASP A 20 -21.56 -9.60 -12.56
C ASP A 20 -20.85 -10.13 -13.82
N ARG A 21 -19.52 -10.20 -13.79
CA ARG A 21 -18.72 -10.21 -15.03
C ARG A 21 -18.10 -11.55 -15.37
N THR A 22 -17.70 -12.31 -14.36
CA THR A 22 -17.03 -13.61 -14.57
C THR A 22 -17.94 -14.79 -14.32
N GLY A 23 -18.97 -14.66 -13.45
CA GLY A 23 -19.74 -15.80 -12.95
C GLY A 23 -18.87 -16.89 -12.31
N ALA A 24 -17.59 -16.58 -12.08
CA ALA A 24 -16.55 -17.51 -11.75
C ALA A 24 -16.39 -17.51 -10.24
N PRO A 25 -16.48 -18.68 -9.58
CA PRO A 25 -16.23 -18.74 -8.15
C PRO A 25 -14.79 -18.32 -7.87
N LEU A 26 -14.52 -17.74 -6.70
CA LEU A 26 -13.19 -17.25 -6.26
C LEU A 26 -12.02 -18.24 -6.48
N ARG A 27 -12.31 -19.53 -6.69
CA ARG A 27 -11.32 -20.54 -7.04
C ARG A 27 -10.76 -20.40 -8.46
N ASP A 28 -11.51 -19.81 -9.40
CA ASP A 28 -11.20 -19.81 -10.83
C ASP A 28 -10.64 -18.44 -11.31
N ILE A 29 -10.76 -17.37 -10.52
CA ILE A 29 -10.30 -16.02 -10.86
C ILE A 29 -8.81 -15.93 -11.19
N GLN A 30 -7.96 -16.73 -10.51
CA GLN A 30 -6.52 -16.75 -10.79
C GLN A 30 -6.25 -17.29 -12.19
N ALA A 31 -6.89 -18.41 -12.56
CA ALA A 31 -6.74 -19.01 -13.87
C ALA A 31 -7.25 -18.09 -15.00
N LEU A 32 -8.31 -17.33 -14.74
CA LEU A 32 -8.83 -16.34 -15.70
C LEU A 32 -7.83 -15.21 -15.98
N VAL A 33 -7.21 -14.66 -14.93
CA VAL A 33 -6.19 -13.61 -15.07
C VAL A 33 -4.96 -14.16 -15.79
N GLU A 34 -4.51 -15.36 -15.43
CA GLU A 34 -3.38 -16.03 -16.11
C GLU A 34 -3.66 -16.28 -17.59
N ALA A 35 -4.89 -16.70 -17.94
CA ALA A 35 -5.28 -16.93 -19.33
C ALA A 35 -5.34 -15.63 -20.15
N GLU A 36 -5.91 -14.55 -19.60
CA GLU A 36 -5.92 -13.24 -20.28
C GLU A 36 -4.50 -12.69 -20.45
N GLU A 37 -3.64 -12.79 -19.43
CA GLU A 37 -2.25 -12.34 -19.54
C GLU A 37 -1.43 -13.14 -20.55
N ALA A 38 -1.69 -14.44 -20.69
CA ALA A 38 -1.07 -15.26 -21.74
C ALA A 38 -1.51 -14.82 -23.14
N ALA A 39 -2.76 -14.37 -23.31
CA ALA A 39 -3.29 -13.92 -24.58
C ALA A 39 -2.93 -12.46 -24.92
N ARG A 40 -2.94 -11.58 -23.90
CA ARG A 40 -2.77 -10.13 -24.00
C ARG A 40 -2.01 -9.63 -22.77
N PRO A 41 -0.67 -9.61 -22.81
CA PRO A 41 0.12 -9.22 -21.66
C PRO A 41 -0.13 -7.74 -21.31
N ARG A 42 -0.63 -7.49 -20.11
CA ARG A 42 -0.86 -6.15 -19.52
C ARG A 42 -0.17 -6.01 -18.16
N GLY A 43 0.53 -7.06 -17.73
CA GLY A 43 1.23 -7.08 -16.45
C GLY A 43 0.28 -7.24 -15.26
N MET A 44 -0.85 -7.91 -15.46
CA MET A 44 -1.77 -8.31 -14.39
C MET A 44 -1.25 -9.56 -13.66
N SER A 45 -1.54 -9.65 -12.37
CA SER A 45 -1.25 -10.86 -11.59
C SER A 45 -2.13 -10.86 -10.35
N LEU A 46 -2.86 -11.95 -10.12
CA LEU A 46 -3.74 -12.08 -8.97
C LEU A 46 -3.68 -13.50 -8.39
N ASN A 47 -3.14 -13.62 -7.19
CA ASN A 47 -3.18 -14.88 -6.44
C ASN A 47 -4.54 -15.03 -5.73
N ARG A 48 -5.10 -16.24 -5.74
CA ARG A 48 -6.32 -16.60 -5.01
C ARG A 48 -6.27 -16.24 -3.52
N SER A 49 -5.13 -16.42 -2.85
CA SER A 49 -4.98 -16.09 -1.42
C SER A 49 -5.11 -14.58 -1.18
N THR A 50 -4.43 -13.77 -2.00
CA THR A 50 -4.52 -12.30 -2.00
C THR A 50 -5.94 -11.83 -2.27
N ALA A 51 -6.58 -12.36 -3.32
CA ALA A 51 -7.97 -12.04 -3.65
C ALA A 51 -8.91 -12.35 -2.47
N SER A 52 -8.74 -13.50 -1.81
CA SER A 52 -9.54 -13.90 -0.66
C SER A 52 -9.32 -13.02 0.57
N GLN A 53 -8.10 -12.53 0.80
CA GLN A 53 -7.80 -11.60 1.89
C GLN A 53 -8.39 -10.22 1.61
N ILE A 54 -8.29 -9.71 0.38
CA ILE A 54 -8.87 -8.43 -0.04
C ILE A 54 -10.39 -8.46 0.13
N LEU A 55 -11.05 -9.51 -0.37
CA LEU A 55 -12.51 -9.65 -0.31
C LEU A 55 -13.05 -9.61 1.13
N ARG A 56 -12.31 -10.21 2.06
CA ARG A 56 -12.63 -10.27 3.50
C ARG A 56 -12.19 -9.03 4.29
N GLY A 57 -11.54 -8.05 3.64
CA GLY A 57 -10.95 -6.89 4.32
C GLY A 57 -9.79 -7.26 5.26
N ALA A 58 -9.22 -8.47 5.13
CA ALA A 58 -8.14 -8.97 5.97
C ALA A 58 -6.75 -8.71 5.37
N TYR A 59 -6.68 -8.19 4.14
CA TYR A 59 -5.43 -7.84 3.50
C TYR A 59 -4.87 -6.55 4.11
N ARG A 60 -3.77 -6.69 4.86
CA ARG A 60 -3.13 -5.56 5.57
C ARG A 60 -2.00 -4.90 4.78
N GLY A 61 -1.62 -5.48 3.63
CA GLY A 61 -0.58 -4.93 2.76
C GLY A 61 -1.12 -3.95 1.73
N THR A 62 -0.20 -3.33 0.98
CA THR A 62 -0.53 -2.53 -0.20
C THR A 62 -0.59 -3.45 -1.43
N PRO A 63 -1.74 -3.57 -2.13
CA PRO A 63 -1.85 -4.42 -3.31
C PRO A 63 -0.85 -3.98 -4.38
N SER A 64 -0.20 -4.92 -5.07
CA SER A 64 0.73 -4.56 -6.15
C SER A 64 -0.04 -3.94 -7.33
N PRO A 65 0.63 -3.11 -8.16
CA PRO A 65 0.01 -2.59 -9.38
C PRO A 65 -0.58 -3.69 -10.28
N ALA A 66 0.08 -4.84 -10.36
CA ALA A 66 -0.39 -6.00 -11.11
C ALA A 66 -1.70 -6.58 -10.55
N THR A 67 -1.83 -6.63 -9.22
CA THR A 67 -3.06 -7.04 -8.52
C THR A 67 -4.19 -6.06 -8.77
N VAL A 68 -3.91 -4.75 -8.68
CA VAL A 68 -4.92 -3.70 -8.90
C VAL A 68 -5.44 -3.73 -10.34
N ARG A 69 -4.56 -3.85 -11.34
CA ARG A 69 -4.95 -4.02 -12.75
C ARG A 69 -5.78 -5.27 -12.98
N ALA A 70 -5.39 -6.39 -12.37
CA ALA A 70 -6.13 -7.64 -12.48
C ALA A 70 -7.56 -7.48 -11.96
N ILE A 71 -7.75 -6.86 -10.80
CA ILE A 71 -9.07 -6.62 -10.20
C ILE A 71 -9.88 -5.62 -11.04
N GLY A 72 -9.25 -4.55 -11.54
CA GLY A 72 -9.88 -3.59 -12.43
C GLY A 72 -10.39 -4.24 -13.72
N TRP A 73 -9.56 -5.07 -14.34
CA TRP A 73 -9.94 -5.86 -15.51
C TRP A 73 -11.05 -6.85 -15.18
N LEU A 74 -11.00 -7.56 -14.05
CA LEU A 74 -12.07 -8.48 -13.65
C LEU A 74 -13.41 -7.75 -13.44
N ALA A 75 -13.38 -6.54 -12.88
CA ALA A 75 -14.58 -5.72 -12.64
C ALA A 75 -15.06 -4.94 -13.89
N GLY A 76 -14.21 -4.79 -14.90
CA GLY A 76 -14.52 -4.04 -16.11
C GLY A 76 -14.49 -2.53 -15.96
N VAL A 77 -13.74 -2.05 -14.98
CA VAL A 77 -13.48 -0.63 -14.72
C VAL A 77 -12.15 -0.22 -15.35
N THR A 78 -11.90 1.08 -15.49
CA THR A 78 -10.62 1.57 -16.02
C THR A 78 -9.48 1.38 -15.01
N GLU A 79 -8.22 1.48 -15.46
CA GLU A 79 -7.08 1.45 -14.53
C GLU A 79 -7.18 2.61 -13.53
N GLU A 80 -7.59 3.80 -13.96
CA GLU A 80 -7.76 4.94 -13.06
C GLU A 80 -8.74 4.66 -11.92
N GLU A 81 -9.88 4.03 -12.23
CA GLU A 81 -10.88 3.65 -11.24
C GLU A 81 -10.37 2.56 -10.29
N ALA A 82 -9.69 1.55 -10.81
CA ALA A 82 -9.12 0.46 -10.01
C ALA A 82 -8.03 0.97 -9.05
N PHE A 83 -7.13 1.82 -9.53
CA PHE A 83 -6.07 2.42 -8.70
C PHE A 83 -6.66 3.41 -7.68
N ALA A 84 -7.66 4.22 -8.07
CA ALA A 84 -8.37 5.07 -7.12
C ALA A 84 -9.07 4.26 -6.01
N ALA A 85 -9.68 3.12 -6.35
CA ALA A 85 -10.31 2.19 -5.40
C ALA A 85 -9.30 1.49 -4.47
N ALA A 86 -8.05 1.36 -4.92
CA ALA A 86 -6.91 0.88 -4.12
C ALA A 86 -6.24 2.00 -3.31
N GLY A 87 -6.68 3.26 -3.43
CA GLY A 87 -6.03 4.42 -2.81
C GLY A 87 -4.65 4.73 -3.39
N GLN A 88 -4.37 4.24 -4.60
CA GLN A 88 -3.09 4.40 -5.29
C GLN A 88 -3.22 5.38 -6.46
N PRO A 89 -2.15 6.12 -6.80
CA PRO A 89 -2.13 6.89 -8.04
C PRO A 89 -2.18 5.92 -9.22
N ALA A 90 -3.06 6.21 -10.18
CA ALA A 90 -3.09 5.47 -11.43
C ALA A 90 -1.71 5.57 -12.10
N PRO A 91 -1.14 4.47 -12.63
CA PRO A 91 -0.01 4.57 -13.51
C PRO A 91 -0.42 5.47 -14.68
N GLY A 92 0.36 6.51 -14.95
CA GLY A 92 0.13 7.38 -16.11
C GLY A 92 0.20 6.59 -17.41
N ARG A 93 -0.07 7.27 -18.52
CA ARG A 93 0.11 6.69 -19.86
C ARG A 93 1.54 6.11 -19.97
N PRO A 94 1.74 5.00 -20.72
CA PRO A 94 3.09 4.47 -20.90
C PRO A 94 4.04 5.58 -21.30
N LEU A 95 5.16 5.74 -20.57
CA LEU A 95 6.11 6.83 -20.83
C LEU A 95 6.53 6.85 -22.31
N ALA A 96 6.68 5.68 -22.92
CA ALA A 96 7.00 5.53 -24.35
C ALA A 96 6.00 6.24 -25.29
N ASP A 97 4.71 6.29 -24.94
CA ASP A 97 3.68 6.96 -25.75
C ASP A 97 3.74 8.48 -25.63
N GLU A 98 4.42 9.00 -24.61
CA GLU A 98 4.62 10.43 -24.36
C GLU A 98 5.97 10.93 -24.90
N LEU A 99 6.88 10.03 -25.24
CA LEU A 99 8.18 10.39 -25.81
C LEU A 99 8.01 10.88 -27.25
N PRO A 100 8.66 11.99 -27.65
CA PRO A 100 8.69 12.41 -29.04
C PRO A 100 9.24 11.30 -29.94
N ALA A 101 8.71 11.15 -31.16
CA ALA A 101 9.22 10.15 -32.11
C ALA A 101 10.73 10.29 -32.41
N ALA A 102 11.28 11.51 -32.29
CA ALA A 102 12.72 11.77 -32.42
C ALA A 102 13.57 11.11 -31.31
N THR A 103 12.98 10.65 -30.22
CA THR A 103 13.70 9.91 -29.17
C THR A 103 14.28 8.59 -29.70
N ASP A 104 13.70 8.02 -30.76
CA ASP A 104 14.27 6.82 -31.40
C ASP A 104 15.59 7.09 -32.13
N THR A 105 15.90 8.36 -32.48
CA THR A 105 17.14 8.74 -33.16
C THR A 105 18.31 8.99 -32.21
N LEU A 106 18.10 8.89 -30.89
CA LEU A 106 19.18 9.05 -29.90
C LEU A 106 20.26 7.99 -30.10
N ASN A 107 21.53 8.40 -29.98
CA ASN A 107 22.66 7.47 -29.99
C ASN A 107 22.79 6.70 -28.66
N ASP A 108 23.62 5.65 -28.63
CA ASP A 108 23.76 4.77 -27.47
C ASP A 108 24.13 5.49 -26.17
N ARG A 109 24.95 6.55 -26.26
CA ARG A 109 25.37 7.33 -25.10
C ARG A 109 24.20 8.17 -24.56
N GLU A 110 23.46 8.84 -25.44
CA GLU A 110 22.28 9.62 -25.06
C GLU A 110 21.19 8.73 -24.47
N ARG A 111 20.94 7.56 -25.07
CA ARG A 111 20.02 6.55 -24.56
C ARG A 111 20.40 6.12 -23.14
N THR A 112 21.68 5.87 -22.90
CA THR A 112 22.19 5.49 -21.57
C THR A 112 21.88 6.56 -20.53
N VAL A 113 22.13 7.84 -20.85
CA VAL A 113 21.84 8.96 -19.94
C VAL A 113 20.35 9.04 -19.60
N VAL A 114 19.47 8.92 -20.59
CA VAL A 114 18.01 8.94 -20.36
C VAL A 114 17.60 7.80 -19.43
N ILE A 115 18.11 6.59 -19.68
CA ILE A 115 17.81 5.42 -18.85
C ILE A 115 18.32 5.62 -17.42
N ASP A 116 19.51 6.18 -17.24
CA ASP A 116 20.08 6.39 -15.91
C ASP A 116 19.31 7.45 -15.11
N VAL A 117 18.84 8.52 -15.76
CA VAL A 117 17.94 9.50 -15.13
C VAL A 117 16.64 8.83 -14.68
N VAL A 118 16.02 8.01 -15.54
CA VAL A 118 14.80 7.28 -15.19
C VAL A 118 15.05 6.34 -14.02
N ARG A 119 16.17 5.60 -14.01
CA ARG A 119 16.56 4.73 -12.89
C ARG A 119 16.73 5.51 -11.59
N ALA A 120 17.39 6.66 -11.63
CA ALA A 120 17.59 7.51 -10.47
C ALA A 120 16.25 8.00 -9.88
N LEU A 121 15.33 8.44 -10.74
CA LEU A 121 13.99 8.86 -10.33
C LEU A 121 13.20 7.71 -9.69
N LEU A 122 13.27 6.50 -10.28
CA LEU A 122 12.61 5.32 -9.72
C LEU A 122 13.21 4.90 -8.37
N ALA A 123 14.53 4.92 -8.24
CA ALA A 123 15.21 4.62 -6.98
C ALA A 123 14.82 5.61 -5.87
N GLN A 124 14.77 6.91 -6.19
CA GLN A 124 14.35 7.94 -5.25
C GLN A 124 12.89 7.75 -4.81
N ARG A 125 12.00 7.39 -5.74
CA ARG A 125 10.60 7.07 -5.42
C ARG A 125 10.51 5.86 -4.50
N HIS A 126 11.21 4.77 -4.81
CA HIS A 126 11.24 3.57 -3.96
C HIS A 126 11.69 3.89 -2.54
N ASN A 127 12.73 4.70 -2.37
CA ASN A 127 13.19 5.14 -1.06
C ASN A 127 12.11 5.95 -0.32
N THR A 128 11.43 6.85 -1.02
CA THR A 128 10.34 7.65 -0.44
C THR A 128 9.17 6.77 0.00
N ASP A 129 8.79 5.80 -0.81
CA ASP A 129 7.68 4.89 -0.51
C ASP A 129 8.04 3.93 0.64
N ALA A 130 9.29 3.46 0.70
CA ALA A 130 9.79 2.70 1.84
C ALA A 130 9.73 3.53 3.13
N TRP A 131 10.20 4.78 3.10
CA TRP A 131 10.15 5.68 4.25
C TRP A 131 8.72 5.94 4.75
N LYS A 132 7.77 6.14 3.82
CA LYS A 132 6.35 6.26 4.17
C LYS A 132 5.81 5.01 4.85
N ALA A 133 6.17 3.82 4.36
CA ALA A 133 5.73 2.56 4.94
C ALA A 133 6.28 2.39 6.37
N THR A 134 7.58 2.62 6.58
CA THR A 134 8.21 2.59 7.90
C THR A 134 7.56 3.61 8.86
N THR A 135 7.28 4.82 8.37
CA THR A 135 6.62 5.86 9.17
C THR A 135 5.20 5.47 9.54
N ALA A 136 4.43 4.91 8.60
CA ALA A 136 3.06 4.44 8.85
C ALA A 136 3.03 3.30 9.88
N GLU A 137 3.98 2.36 9.80
CA GLU A 137 4.13 1.29 10.78
C GLU A 137 4.47 1.84 12.18
N ALA A 138 5.46 2.74 12.26
CA ALA A 138 5.85 3.37 13.52
C ALA A 138 4.69 4.14 14.18
N LEU A 139 3.94 4.91 13.39
CA LEU A 139 2.74 5.61 13.86
C LEU A 139 1.65 4.65 14.32
N GLY A 140 1.42 3.55 13.58
CA GLY A 140 0.48 2.51 13.97
C GLY A 140 0.82 1.88 15.31
N GLN A 141 2.11 1.63 15.57
CA GLN A 141 2.58 1.09 16.85
C GLN A 141 2.34 2.09 18.00
N ILE A 142 2.62 3.38 17.79
CA ILE A 142 2.37 4.42 18.80
C ILE A 142 0.88 4.50 19.15
N VAL A 143 0.00 4.45 18.15
CA VAL A 143 -1.46 4.46 18.37
C VAL A 143 -1.90 3.23 19.17
N SER A 144 -1.37 2.06 18.84
CA SER A 144 -1.66 0.82 19.59
C SER A 144 -1.19 0.89 21.05
N ASP A 145 -0.01 1.47 21.27
CA ASP A 145 0.55 1.64 22.60
C ASP A 145 -0.29 2.62 23.44
N LEU A 146 -0.74 3.73 22.83
CA LEU A 146 -1.66 4.68 23.48
C LEU A 146 -3.00 4.05 23.82
N ALA A 147 -3.55 3.20 22.95
CA ALA A 147 -4.77 2.45 23.25
C ALA A 147 -4.59 1.49 24.45
N THR A 148 -3.40 0.88 24.57
CA THR A 148 -3.05 0.00 25.69
C THR A 148 -2.95 0.78 27.00
N ILE A 149 -2.32 1.96 26.96
CA ILE A 149 -2.27 2.89 28.10
C ILE A 149 -3.69 3.26 28.54
N GLN A 150 -4.54 3.65 27.60
CA GLN A 150 -5.91 4.04 27.90
C GLN A 150 -6.68 2.90 28.58
N GLN A 151 -6.61 1.68 28.05
CA GLN A 151 -7.25 0.52 28.67
C GLN A 151 -6.72 0.23 30.08
N THR A 152 -5.40 0.33 30.28
CA THR A 152 -4.77 0.09 31.59
C THR A 152 -5.21 1.13 32.62
N LEU A 153 -5.34 2.39 32.20
CA LEU A 153 -5.86 3.48 33.03
C LEU A 153 -7.34 3.27 33.38
N ASP A 154 -8.17 2.85 32.41
CA ASP A 154 -9.59 2.55 32.63
C ASP A 154 -9.75 1.37 33.61
N ASP A 155 -8.95 0.32 33.47
CA ASP A 155 -8.94 -0.84 34.37
C ASP A 155 -8.46 -0.48 35.78
N ALA A 156 -7.48 0.43 35.91
CA ALA A 156 -6.99 0.90 37.21
C ALA A 156 -8.00 1.88 37.87
N ALA A 157 -8.65 2.74 37.10
CA ALA A 157 -9.72 3.61 37.56
C ALA A 157 -10.92 2.81 38.11
N SER A 158 -11.25 1.67 37.47
CA SER A 158 -12.29 0.76 37.96
C SER A 158 -12.00 0.15 39.34
N ARG A 159 -10.72 0.06 39.72
CA ARG A 159 -10.24 -0.47 41.01
C ARG A 159 -10.16 0.57 42.13
N ASN A 160 -10.31 1.86 41.79
CA ASN A 160 -10.35 2.99 42.73
C ASN A 160 -9.12 3.14 43.66
N ASP A 161 -7.93 2.69 43.21
CA ASP A 161 -6.66 2.91 43.89
C ASP A 161 -5.78 3.88 43.07
N ALA A 162 -5.76 5.15 43.51
CA ALA A 162 -5.03 6.23 42.86
C ALA A 162 -3.51 5.97 42.75
N THR A 163 -2.96 5.18 43.67
CA THR A 163 -1.52 4.89 43.73
C THR A 163 -1.13 3.86 42.67
N GLU A 164 -1.96 2.84 42.46
CA GLU A 164 -1.80 1.88 41.37
C GLU A 164 -1.97 2.55 40.00
N ILE A 165 -2.94 3.46 39.86
CA ILE A 165 -3.18 4.21 38.62
C ILE A 165 -1.92 4.99 38.23
N ILE A 166 -1.33 5.75 39.15
CA ILE A 166 -0.14 6.58 38.88
C ILE A 166 1.07 5.71 38.55
N SER A 167 1.27 4.59 39.26
CA SER A 167 2.39 3.67 39.02
C SER A 167 2.27 2.97 37.66
N ALA A 168 1.07 2.49 37.30
CA ALA A 168 0.80 1.86 36.02
C ALA A 168 0.98 2.86 34.86
N ALA A 169 0.41 4.06 34.98
CA ALA A 169 0.56 5.13 33.99
C ALA A 169 2.02 5.51 33.73
N THR A 170 2.81 5.65 34.81
CA THR A 170 4.23 6.04 34.74
C THR A 170 5.07 4.95 34.08
N THR A 171 4.78 3.68 34.40
CA THR A 171 5.48 2.52 33.81
C THR A 171 5.21 2.42 32.32
N GLU A 172 3.94 2.55 31.90
CA GLU A 172 3.58 2.48 30.49
C GLU A 172 4.09 3.69 29.69
N MET A 173 4.03 4.91 30.23
CA MET A 173 4.65 6.08 29.59
C MET A 173 6.16 5.91 29.41
N THR A 174 6.85 5.32 30.39
CA THR A 174 8.29 5.04 30.28
C THR A 174 8.58 4.03 29.17
N HIS A 175 7.74 3.00 29.05
CA HIS A 175 7.83 2.01 27.97
C HIS A 175 7.59 2.63 26.59
N VAL A 176 6.58 3.49 26.44
CA VAL A 176 6.31 4.21 25.19
C VAL A 176 7.48 5.11 24.82
N ILE A 177 7.98 5.93 25.75
CA ILE A 177 9.12 6.83 25.49
C ILE A 177 10.37 6.05 25.04
N ALA A 178 10.70 4.96 25.74
CA ALA A 178 11.85 4.12 25.38
C ALA A 178 11.69 3.47 24.00
N ARG A 179 10.46 3.04 23.65
CA ARG A 179 10.18 2.40 22.37
C ARG A 179 10.12 3.40 21.22
N THR A 180 9.49 4.57 21.40
CA THR A 180 9.48 5.66 20.42
C THR A 180 10.89 6.14 20.13
N ARG A 181 11.76 6.22 21.14
CA ARG A 181 13.18 6.54 20.95
C ARG A 181 13.90 5.49 20.09
N ARG A 182 13.68 4.20 20.34
CA ARG A 182 14.26 3.12 19.53
C ARG A 182 13.78 3.16 18.08
N LEU A 183 12.50 3.45 17.85
CA LEU A 183 11.94 3.63 16.50
C LEU A 183 12.55 4.84 15.78
N ALA A 184 12.75 5.95 16.50
CA ALA A 184 13.41 7.14 15.94
C ALA A 184 14.89 6.85 15.59
N GLU A 185 15.60 6.08 16.41
CA GLU A 185 16.98 5.64 16.15
C GLU A 185 17.04 4.72 14.91
N GLN A 186 16.10 3.78 14.77
CA GLN A 186 15.98 2.91 13.59
C GLN A 186 15.71 3.70 12.31
N CYS A 187 14.81 4.70 12.36
CA CYS A 187 14.53 5.59 11.24
C CYS A 187 15.75 6.45 10.85
N ALA A 188 16.61 6.80 11.81
CA ALA A 188 17.81 7.60 11.58
C ALA A 188 18.98 6.79 10.99
N THR A 189 19.11 5.51 11.34
CA THR A 189 20.17 4.64 10.76
C THR A 189 19.86 4.17 9.34
N GLU A 190 18.61 4.27 8.89
CA GLU A 190 18.19 3.97 7.53
C GLU A 190 18.28 5.18 6.58
N ASP A 191 18.96 6.27 6.94
CA ASP A 191 19.15 7.43 6.06
C ASP A 191 19.99 7.04 4.82
N PRO A 192 19.38 6.93 3.62
CA PRO A 192 20.08 6.50 2.42
C PRO A 192 20.94 7.62 1.82
N LEU A 193 20.83 8.86 2.32
CA LEU A 193 21.64 9.99 1.85
C LEU A 193 23.07 9.97 2.38
N SER A 194 23.38 9.10 3.36
CA SER A 194 24.75 8.94 3.85
C SER A 194 25.61 7.98 2.99
N ARG A 195 25.09 7.48 1.85
CA ARG A 195 25.78 6.53 0.96
C ARG A 195 26.11 7.04 -0.45
N PHE A 196 25.98 8.34 -0.70
CA PHE A 196 26.47 8.98 -1.93
C PHE A 196 27.72 9.82 -1.66
#